data_AF-A0A941EYN2-F1
#
_entry.id   AF-A0A941EYN2-F1
#
_cell.length_a   1.000
_cell.length_b   1.000
_cell.length_c   1.000
_cell.angle_alpha   90.00
_cell.angle_beta   90.00
_cell.angle_gamma   90.00
#
_symmetry.space_group_name_H-M   'P 1'
#
loop_
_entity.id
_entity.type
_entity.pdbx_description
1 polymer ?
#
loop_
_entity_poly.entity_id
_entity_poly.type
_entity_poly.pdbx_seq_one_letter_code
_entity_poly.pdbx_strand_id
1 'polypeptide(L)'
;MALFSRREAGARLPADVVTRMDLFGQYEFDSTRLAPGIDVWSQLQSPLLEFAQADPAGFVEALVAAVRPGGGWALYGASRTIGNLIAYDYEHPRYAEVRMAALEFLRANGVPPKFLTGGDWDFWLRSRTGDEPWLTGAPLPPADSTRIIPLGAGELRRLAQVTSEEDSNVVYVRCEPDGTHVAVVEGRKSDEDESRVHWDWLRADSAYALYAHIGDAFQTPTYWVAPELAPFIPLPRPKIQHSVF
;
A
#
# COMPACT_ATOMS: atom_id res chain seq x y z
N MET A 1 18.48 31.75 43.28
CA MET A 1 17.23 31.91 42.49
C MET A 1 17.51 32.84 41.34
N ALA A 2 17.57 32.31 40.12
CA ALA A 2 17.54 33.08 38.89
C ALA A 2 16.65 32.29 37.91
N LEU A 3 15.61 32.97 37.44
CA LEU A 3 14.51 32.45 36.65
C LEU A 3 15.03 31.98 35.27
N PHE A 4 14.94 30.69 35.00
CA PHE A 4 14.92 30.22 33.62
C PHE A 4 13.63 30.74 32.99
N SER A 5 13.77 31.73 32.12
CA SER A 5 12.69 32.15 31.22
C SER A 5 12.41 30.98 30.29
N ARG A 6 11.49 30.11 30.72
CA ARG A 6 10.89 29.05 29.92
C ARG A 6 10.16 29.78 28.82
N ARG A 7 10.80 29.88 27.65
CA ARG A 7 10.21 30.47 26.45
C ARG A 7 8.85 29.79 26.27
N GLU A 8 7.76 30.53 26.43
CA GLU A 8 6.44 30.17 25.94
C GLU A 8 6.48 30.19 24.40
N ALA A 9 7.29 29.30 23.81
CA ALA A 9 7.14 28.93 22.43
C ALA A 9 5.87 28.07 22.41
N GLY A 10 4.71 28.72 22.25
CA GLY A 10 3.45 28.01 22.10
C GLY A 10 3.62 26.89 21.10
N ALA A 11 3.13 25.70 21.45
CA ALA A 11 3.22 24.52 20.62
C ALA A 11 2.67 24.84 19.22
N ARG A 12 3.56 24.85 18.23
CA ARG A 12 3.27 25.27 16.85
C ARG A 12 3.89 24.27 15.89
N LEU A 13 3.25 24.11 14.74
CA LEU A 13 3.80 23.28 13.69
C LEU A 13 5.10 23.88 13.14
N PRO A 14 6.10 23.05 12.80
CA PRO A 14 7.26 23.46 12.03
C PRO A 14 6.87 24.11 10.70
N ALA A 15 7.67 25.06 10.21
CA ALA A 15 7.40 25.76 8.95
C ALA A 15 7.39 24.83 7.72
N ASP A 16 8.09 23.70 7.81
CA ASP A 16 8.22 22.67 6.77
C ASP A 16 7.27 21.47 6.99
N VAL A 17 6.24 21.61 7.84
CA VAL A 17 5.33 20.51 8.19
C VAL A 17 4.70 19.83 6.98
N VAL A 18 4.34 20.59 5.93
CA VAL A 18 3.74 20.01 4.72
C VAL A 18 4.73 19.07 4.02
N THR A 19 5.99 19.48 3.87
CA THR A 19 7.05 18.62 3.32
C THR A 19 7.29 17.38 4.18
N ARG A 20 7.25 17.51 5.51
CA ARG A 20 7.38 16.36 6.41
C ARG A 20 6.24 15.38 6.25
N MET A 21 5.00 15.86 6.12
CA MET A 21 3.83 15.00 5.89
C MET A 21 3.87 14.35 4.52
N ASP A 22 4.36 15.05 3.50
CA ASP A 22 4.53 14.47 2.17
C ASP A 22 5.53 13.29 2.21
N LEU A 23 6.73 13.51 2.75
CA LEU A 23 7.74 12.47 2.93
C LEU A 23 7.25 11.32 3.81
N PHE A 24 6.56 11.64 4.91
CA PHE A 24 6.05 10.64 5.82
C PHE A 24 4.92 9.81 5.20
N GLY A 25 4.04 10.44 4.41
CA GLY A 25 3.01 9.74 3.66
C GLY A 25 3.59 8.78 2.63
N GLN A 26 4.64 9.20 1.91
CA GLN A 26 5.36 8.32 0.98
C GLN A 26 5.98 7.12 1.72
N TYR A 27 6.64 7.34 2.86
CA TYR A 27 7.24 6.29 3.69
C TYR A 27 6.23 5.28 4.22
N GLU A 28 5.11 5.76 4.78
CA GLU A 28 4.06 4.91 5.34
C GLU A 28 3.37 4.06 4.28
N PHE A 29 3.35 4.54 3.04
CA PHE A 29 2.82 3.76 1.92
C PHE A 29 3.84 2.75 1.40
N ASP A 30 5.10 3.17 1.30
CA ASP A 30 6.20 2.39 0.74
C ASP A 30 7.54 2.96 1.24
N SER A 31 8.15 2.23 2.16
CA SER A 31 9.35 2.67 2.87
C SER A 31 10.56 2.87 1.95
N THR A 32 10.57 2.24 0.78
CA THR A 32 11.65 2.34 -0.22
C THR A 32 11.72 3.72 -0.90
N ARG A 33 10.67 4.53 -0.76
CA ARG A 33 10.59 5.87 -1.37
C ARG A 33 11.38 6.94 -0.66
N LEU A 34 11.76 6.71 0.60
CA LEU A 34 12.60 7.65 1.30
C LEU A 34 14.05 7.50 0.86
N ALA A 35 14.71 8.65 0.69
CA ALA A 35 16.13 8.68 0.50
C ALA A 35 16.85 8.02 1.70
N PRO A 36 17.92 7.24 1.47
CA PRO A 36 18.74 6.71 2.55
C PRO A 36 19.21 7.80 3.51
N GLY A 37 19.17 7.52 4.82
CA GLY A 37 19.65 8.44 5.87
C GLY A 37 18.60 9.36 6.49
N ILE A 38 17.34 9.30 6.04
CA ILE A 38 16.23 9.95 6.75
C ILE A 38 15.83 9.10 7.96
N ASP A 39 16.03 9.64 9.16
CA ASP A 39 15.45 9.07 10.38
C ASP A 39 14.00 9.54 10.50
N VAL A 40 13.06 8.66 10.16
CA VAL A 40 11.63 8.94 10.14
C VAL A 40 11.11 9.45 11.47
N TRP A 41 11.53 8.84 12.58
CA TRP A 41 11.03 9.25 13.89
C TRP A 41 11.58 10.62 14.25
N SER A 42 12.91 10.76 14.26
CA SER A 42 13.55 11.98 14.74
C SER A 42 13.30 13.18 13.84
N GLN A 43 13.16 12.94 12.53
CA GLN A 43 13.02 14.02 11.55
C GLN A 43 11.58 14.27 11.12
N LEU A 44 10.67 13.28 11.10
CA LEU A 44 9.32 13.51 10.56
C LEU A 44 8.24 13.60 11.65
N GLN A 45 8.40 12.89 12.77
CA GLN A 45 7.36 12.79 13.79
C GLN A 45 7.69 13.45 15.13
N SER A 46 8.86 13.17 15.73
CA SER A 46 9.19 13.64 17.08
C SER A 46 9.09 15.16 17.27
N PRO A 47 9.38 16.02 16.26
CA PRO A 47 9.21 17.48 16.41
C PRO A 47 7.75 17.92 16.57
N LEU A 48 6.79 17.05 16.28
CA LEU A 48 5.36 17.32 16.40
C LEU A 48 4.79 16.79 17.74
N LEU A 49 5.52 15.92 18.43
CA LEU A 49 5.04 15.17 19.59
C LEU A 49 4.64 16.09 20.75
N GLU A 50 5.44 17.11 21.06
CA GLU A 50 5.14 18.04 22.16
C GLU A 50 3.81 18.76 21.92
N PHE A 51 3.52 19.17 20.68
CA PHE A 51 2.24 19.81 20.35
C PHE A 51 1.08 18.82 20.41
N ALA A 52 1.24 17.65 19.78
CA ALA A 52 0.21 16.61 19.78
C ALA A 52 -0.18 16.18 21.21
N GLN A 53 0.77 16.13 22.15
CA GLN A 53 0.51 15.75 23.54
C GLN A 53 -0.08 16.90 24.37
N ALA A 54 0.39 18.13 24.17
CA ALA A 54 -0.06 19.28 24.96
C ALA A 54 -1.48 19.75 24.57
N ASP A 55 -1.81 19.68 23.27
CA ASP A 55 -3.11 20.08 22.73
C ASP A 55 -3.46 19.23 21.49
N PRO A 56 -4.00 18.01 21.69
CA PRO A 56 -4.34 17.10 20.60
C PRO A 56 -5.32 17.71 19.58
N ALA A 57 -6.35 18.42 20.05
CA ALA A 57 -7.37 19.01 19.18
C ALA A 57 -6.79 20.18 18.36
N GLY A 58 -6.03 21.07 19.01
CA GLY A 58 -5.35 22.17 18.32
C GLY A 58 -4.29 21.69 17.34
N PHE A 59 -3.57 20.61 17.67
CA PHE A 59 -2.63 19.95 16.76
C PHE A 59 -3.33 19.44 15.50
N VAL A 60 -4.44 18.71 15.65
CA VAL A 60 -5.23 18.19 14.52
C VAL A 60 -5.75 19.33 13.65
N GLU A 61 -6.36 20.36 14.23
CA GLU A 61 -6.85 21.53 13.48
C GLU A 61 -5.73 22.22 12.69
N ALA A 62 -4.60 22.47 13.34
CA ALA A 62 -3.46 23.13 12.71
C ALA A 62 -2.87 22.29 11.58
N LEU A 63 -2.72 20.98 11.80
CA LEU A 63 -2.07 20.08 10.84
C LEU A 63 -2.93 19.93 9.59
N VAL A 64 -4.23 19.68 9.77
CA VAL A 64 -5.19 19.55 8.67
C VAL A 64 -5.28 20.86 7.88
N ALA A 65 -5.32 22.01 8.56
CA ALA A 65 -5.32 23.31 7.90
C ALA A 65 -4.05 23.54 7.05
N ALA A 66 -2.90 23.06 7.51
CA ALA A 66 -1.62 23.21 6.80
C ALA A 66 -1.52 22.32 5.55
N VAL A 67 -1.96 21.05 5.60
CA VAL A 67 -1.77 20.11 4.48
C VAL A 67 -2.87 20.17 3.43
N ARG A 68 -4.08 20.61 3.79
CA ARG A 68 -5.24 20.58 2.89
C ARG A 68 -5.03 21.30 1.55
N PRO A 69 -4.36 22.46 1.48
CA PRO A 69 -4.11 23.13 0.20
C PRO A 69 -3.19 22.34 -0.75
N GLY A 70 -2.28 21.52 -0.22
CA GLY A 70 -1.33 20.75 -1.02
C GLY A 70 -1.90 19.42 -1.53
N GLY A 71 -2.81 18.81 -0.77
CA GLY A 71 -3.38 17.51 -1.11
C GLY A 71 -2.34 16.37 -1.07
N GLY A 72 -2.58 15.32 -1.86
CA GLY A 72 -1.57 14.32 -2.15
C GLY A 72 -1.04 13.53 -0.95
N TRP A 73 0.26 13.23 -0.97
CA TRP A 73 0.93 12.50 0.11
C TRP A 73 0.89 13.22 1.44
N ALA A 74 0.86 14.55 1.45
CA ALA A 74 0.74 15.33 2.69
C ALA A 74 -0.57 15.05 3.45
N LEU A 75 -1.68 14.78 2.75
CA LEU A 75 -2.94 14.34 3.40
C LEU A 75 -2.76 12.97 4.05
N TYR A 76 -2.16 12.03 3.32
CA TYR A 76 -1.93 10.67 3.83
C TYR A 76 -0.99 10.69 5.03
N GLY A 77 0.16 11.36 4.91
CA GLY A 77 1.10 11.54 6.02
C GLY A 77 0.47 12.20 7.24
N ALA A 78 -0.32 13.26 7.07
CA ALA A 78 -1.03 13.89 8.19
C ALA A 78 -1.99 12.91 8.90
N SER A 79 -2.78 12.14 8.14
CA SER A 79 -3.67 11.12 8.72
C SER A 79 -2.89 10.06 9.52
N ARG A 80 -1.78 9.57 8.98
CA ARG A 80 -0.89 8.60 9.64
C ARG A 80 -0.21 9.20 10.88
N THR A 81 0.24 10.44 10.80
CA THR A 81 0.87 11.16 11.92
C THR A 81 -0.11 11.35 13.08
N ILE A 82 -1.37 11.73 12.81
CA ILE A 82 -2.40 11.86 13.85
C ILE A 82 -2.63 10.49 14.52
N GLY A 83 -2.75 9.42 13.72
CA GLY A 83 -2.92 8.06 14.24
C GLY A 83 -1.74 7.60 15.11
N ASN A 84 -0.51 7.92 14.72
CA ASN A 84 0.71 7.53 15.43
C ASN A 84 0.98 8.36 16.69
N LEU A 85 0.71 9.66 16.68
CA LEU A 85 1.05 10.56 17.80
C LEU A 85 -0.08 10.73 18.81
N ILE A 86 -1.32 10.48 18.41
CA ILE A 86 -2.51 10.58 19.28
C ILE A 86 -3.10 9.18 19.45
N ALA A 87 -3.90 8.73 18.48
CA ALA A 87 -4.44 7.38 18.37
C ALA A 87 -5.21 7.20 17.06
N TYR A 88 -5.27 5.98 16.52
CA TYR A 88 -6.03 5.66 15.30
C TYR A 88 -7.56 5.68 15.48
N ASP A 89 -8.03 5.52 16.71
CA ASP A 89 -9.43 5.60 17.11
C ASP A 89 -9.81 6.97 17.70
N TYR A 90 -8.91 7.97 17.62
CA TYR A 90 -9.19 9.32 18.08
C TYR A 90 -10.37 9.93 17.30
N GLU A 91 -11.43 10.31 17.99
CA GLU A 91 -12.61 10.90 17.37
C GLU A 91 -12.46 12.42 17.23
N HIS A 92 -12.24 12.90 16.01
CA HIS A 92 -12.21 14.33 15.71
C HIS A 92 -12.71 14.62 14.28
N PRO A 93 -13.62 15.58 14.05
CA PRO A 93 -14.19 15.85 12.72
C PRO A 93 -13.13 16.13 11.65
N ARG A 94 -12.10 16.92 11.98
CA ARG A 94 -10.97 17.19 11.07
C ARG A 94 -10.10 15.98 10.79
N TYR A 95 -9.96 15.09 11.76
CA TYR A 95 -9.21 13.86 11.53
C TYR A 95 -9.96 12.96 10.54
N ALA A 96 -11.28 12.83 10.69
CA ALA A 96 -12.12 12.14 9.71
C ALA A 96 -12.05 12.81 8.32
N GLU A 97 -12.06 14.15 8.22
CA GLU A 97 -11.90 14.90 6.97
C GLU A 97 -10.58 14.55 6.27
N VAL A 98 -9.44 14.70 6.95
CA VAL A 98 -8.12 14.45 6.34
C VAL A 98 -7.92 12.98 6.01
N ARG A 99 -8.44 12.07 6.83
CA ARG A 99 -8.38 10.63 6.59
C ARG A 99 -9.18 10.24 5.35
N MET A 100 -10.41 10.75 5.20
CA MET A 100 -11.20 10.51 3.98
C MET A 100 -10.50 11.09 2.75
N ALA A 101 -10.02 12.34 2.82
CA ALA A 101 -9.31 12.96 1.72
C ALA A 101 -8.03 12.20 1.30
N ALA A 102 -7.32 11.61 2.27
CA ALA A 102 -6.18 10.74 1.99
C ALA A 102 -6.59 9.44 1.26
N LEU A 103 -7.70 8.82 1.67
CA LEU A 103 -8.22 7.62 1.01
C LEU A 103 -8.72 7.93 -0.40
N GLU A 104 -9.39 9.05 -0.59
CA GLU A 104 -9.78 9.53 -1.92
C GLU A 104 -8.57 9.79 -2.82
N PHE A 105 -7.48 10.36 -2.27
CA PHE A 105 -6.23 10.50 -2.98
C PHE A 105 -5.65 9.15 -3.44
N LEU A 106 -5.57 8.15 -2.55
CA LEU A 106 -5.07 6.81 -2.91
C LEU A 106 -5.97 6.15 -3.98
N ARG A 107 -7.29 6.24 -3.79
CA ARG A 107 -8.31 5.72 -4.71
C ARG A 107 -8.21 6.37 -6.09
N ALA A 108 -8.13 7.69 -6.18
CA ALA A 108 -8.00 8.43 -7.44
C ALA A 108 -6.72 8.09 -8.22
N ASN A 109 -5.72 7.55 -7.51
CA ASN A 109 -4.46 7.07 -8.09
C ASN A 109 -4.44 5.57 -8.36
N GLY A 110 -5.57 4.88 -8.20
CA GLY A 110 -5.73 3.47 -8.56
C GLY A 110 -5.09 2.50 -7.56
N VAL A 111 -4.82 2.94 -6.32
CA VAL A 111 -4.29 2.07 -5.26
C VAL A 111 -5.36 1.06 -4.86
N PRO A 112 -5.11 -0.26 -4.96
CA PRO A 112 -6.07 -1.27 -4.57
C PRO A 112 -6.32 -1.36 -3.06
N PRO A 113 -7.49 -1.86 -2.61
CA PRO A 113 -7.84 -1.96 -1.19
C PRO A 113 -6.83 -2.75 -0.36
N LYS A 114 -6.15 -3.75 -0.94
CA LYS A 114 -5.17 -4.58 -0.22
C LYS A 114 -3.94 -3.81 0.27
N PHE A 115 -3.69 -2.62 -0.27
CA PHE A 115 -2.62 -1.72 0.19
C PHE A 115 -3.07 -0.79 1.31
N LEU A 116 -4.35 -0.83 1.72
CA LEU A 116 -4.85 -0.09 2.85
C LEU A 116 -4.64 -0.89 4.13
N THR A 117 -4.45 -0.18 5.25
CA THR A 117 -4.52 -0.81 6.56
C THR A 117 -5.95 -1.28 6.83
N GLY A 118 -6.12 -2.33 7.65
CA GLY A 118 -7.45 -2.82 8.02
C GLY A 118 -8.33 -1.71 8.62
N GLY A 119 -7.75 -0.86 9.48
CA GLY A 119 -8.47 0.27 10.05
C GLY A 119 -8.93 1.31 9.03
N ASP A 120 -8.14 1.56 7.98
CA ASP A 120 -8.49 2.50 6.90
C ASP A 120 -9.58 1.94 5.99
N TRP A 121 -9.51 0.64 5.69
CA TRP A 121 -10.56 -0.05 4.95
C TRP A 121 -11.89 -0.03 5.71
N ASP A 122 -11.86 -0.33 7.01
CA ASP A 122 -13.04 -0.30 7.87
C ASP A 122 -13.62 1.12 7.99
N PHE A 123 -12.76 2.14 8.08
CA PHE A 123 -13.18 3.53 8.10
C PHE A 123 -13.88 3.92 6.78
N TRP A 124 -13.33 3.53 5.63
CA TRP A 124 -13.97 3.76 4.34
C TRP A 124 -15.35 3.09 4.26
N LEU A 125 -15.44 1.82 4.67
CA LEU A 125 -16.70 1.06 4.65
C LEU A 125 -17.80 1.70 5.51
N ARG A 126 -17.45 2.25 6.68
CA ARG A 126 -18.41 2.93 7.57
C ARG A 126 -18.79 4.33 7.10
N SER A 127 -17.90 5.01 6.40
CA SER A 127 -18.06 6.43 6.07
C SER A 127 -18.74 6.67 4.72
N ARG A 128 -18.80 5.64 3.85
CA ARG A 128 -19.49 5.75 2.56
C ARG A 128 -20.99 5.60 2.71
N THR A 129 -21.73 6.25 1.81
CA THR A 129 -23.17 6.05 1.64
C THR A 129 -23.39 5.29 0.34
N GLY A 130 -24.11 4.16 0.39
CA GLY A 130 -24.44 3.34 -0.78
C GLY A 130 -23.37 2.32 -1.21
N ASP A 131 -23.53 1.80 -2.43
CA ASP A 131 -22.82 0.62 -2.93
C ASP A 131 -21.61 0.95 -3.84
N GLU A 132 -21.08 2.17 -3.77
CA GLU A 132 -19.96 2.58 -4.60
C GLU A 132 -18.71 1.69 -4.35
N PRO A 133 -18.15 1.01 -5.36
CA PRO A 133 -16.97 0.18 -5.20
C PRO A 133 -15.70 1.03 -5.05
N TRP A 134 -14.73 0.58 -4.26
CA TRP A 134 -13.43 1.27 -4.10
C TRP A 134 -12.74 1.50 -5.45
N LEU A 135 -12.57 0.45 -6.25
CA LEU A 135 -12.13 0.58 -7.64
C LEU A 135 -12.97 -0.35 -8.50
N THR A 136 -13.16 0.01 -9.76
CA THR A 136 -13.81 -0.85 -10.75
C THR A 136 -12.72 -1.44 -11.64
N GLY A 137 -12.54 -2.76 -11.54
CA GLY A 137 -11.61 -3.50 -12.39
C GLY A 137 -12.19 -3.86 -13.75
N ALA A 138 -11.31 -4.21 -14.68
CA ALA A 138 -11.70 -4.87 -15.92
C ALA A 138 -12.34 -6.23 -15.60
N PRO A 139 -13.39 -6.63 -16.34
CA PRO A 139 -13.93 -7.98 -16.21
C PRO A 139 -12.88 -9.01 -16.64
N LEU A 140 -12.97 -10.22 -16.06
CA LEU A 140 -12.15 -11.34 -16.50
C LEU A 140 -12.37 -11.64 -17.99
N PRO A 141 -11.31 -12.04 -18.72
CA PRO A 141 -11.45 -12.42 -20.13
C PRO A 141 -12.32 -13.69 -20.25
N PRO A 142 -13.20 -13.82 -21.24
CA PRO A 142 -14.04 -15.01 -21.42
C PRO A 142 -13.20 -16.28 -21.62
N ALA A 143 -13.55 -17.37 -20.94
CA ALA A 143 -12.75 -18.60 -20.94
C ALA A 143 -12.59 -19.25 -22.33
N ASP A 144 -13.60 -19.12 -23.19
CA ASP A 144 -13.61 -19.63 -24.57
C ASP A 144 -12.70 -18.84 -25.52
N SER A 145 -12.51 -17.54 -25.25
CA SER A 145 -11.62 -16.66 -26.02
C SER A 145 -10.20 -16.59 -25.48
N THR A 146 -9.96 -17.13 -24.29
CA THR A 146 -8.67 -17.01 -23.60
C THR A 146 -7.74 -18.16 -23.97
N ARG A 147 -6.64 -17.84 -24.64
CA ARG A 147 -5.62 -18.83 -25.01
C ARG A 147 -4.56 -18.92 -23.93
N ILE A 148 -4.69 -19.92 -23.06
CA ILE A 148 -3.62 -20.34 -22.14
C ILE A 148 -2.87 -21.49 -22.79
N ILE A 149 -1.56 -21.37 -22.90
CA ILE A 149 -0.73 -22.42 -23.51
C ILE A 149 -0.72 -23.61 -22.53
N PRO A 150 -1.01 -24.84 -22.97
CA PRO A 150 -0.96 -26.02 -22.08
C PRO A 150 0.44 -26.18 -21.44
N LEU A 151 0.47 -26.64 -20.20
CA LEU A 151 1.71 -26.96 -19.48
C LEU A 151 2.17 -28.37 -19.86
N GLY A 152 3.46 -28.51 -20.19
CA GLY A 152 4.10 -29.81 -20.37
C GLY A 152 4.25 -30.57 -19.05
N ALA A 153 4.46 -31.88 -19.14
CA ALA A 153 4.70 -32.71 -17.96
C ALA A 153 5.98 -32.26 -17.22
N GLY A 154 5.84 -31.92 -15.93
CA GLY A 154 6.93 -31.40 -15.10
C GLY A 154 7.37 -29.97 -15.45
N GLU A 155 6.65 -29.28 -16.33
CA GLU A 155 6.95 -27.88 -16.66
C GLU A 155 6.63 -26.96 -15.48
N LEU A 156 7.60 -26.11 -15.15
CA LEU A 156 7.41 -24.98 -14.25
C LEU A 156 7.49 -23.69 -15.08
N ARG A 157 6.34 -23.07 -15.37
CA ARG A 157 6.26 -21.87 -16.20
C ARG A 157 6.20 -20.62 -15.36
N ARG A 158 7.09 -19.67 -15.62
CA ARG A 158 7.13 -18.38 -14.93
C ARG A 158 5.96 -17.49 -15.37
N LEU A 159 5.24 -16.92 -14.41
CA LEU A 159 4.12 -16.00 -14.67
C LEU A 159 4.32 -14.58 -14.17
N ALA A 160 5.04 -14.40 -13.07
CA ALA A 160 5.24 -13.05 -12.53
C ALA A 160 6.53 -12.93 -11.74
N GLN A 161 7.02 -11.70 -11.63
CA GLN A 161 8.04 -11.24 -10.70
C GLN A 161 7.44 -10.10 -9.89
N VAL A 162 7.52 -10.17 -8.56
CA VAL A 162 6.86 -9.20 -7.68
C VAL A 162 7.56 -7.85 -7.71
N THR A 163 8.87 -7.80 -7.44
CA THR A 163 9.74 -6.60 -7.49
C THR A 163 10.85 -6.79 -8.54
N SER A 164 11.70 -5.80 -8.79
CA SER A 164 12.86 -5.98 -9.70
C SER A 164 14.10 -6.52 -9.04
N GLU A 165 14.13 -6.49 -7.71
CA GLU A 165 15.24 -6.95 -6.90
C GLU A 165 15.61 -8.39 -7.25
N GLU A 166 16.90 -8.70 -7.14
CA GLU A 166 17.44 -10.03 -7.44
C GLU A 166 16.80 -11.12 -6.57
N ASP A 167 16.44 -10.76 -5.33
CA ASP A 167 15.80 -11.66 -4.39
C ASP A 167 14.27 -11.69 -4.47
N SER A 168 13.67 -10.97 -5.43
CA SER A 168 12.21 -10.90 -5.63
C SER A 168 11.54 -12.26 -5.57
N ASN A 169 10.33 -12.29 -5.01
CA ASN A 169 9.44 -13.42 -5.17
C ASN A 169 9.08 -13.58 -6.67
N VAL A 170 9.16 -14.81 -7.16
CA VAL A 170 8.83 -15.18 -8.53
C VAL A 170 7.69 -16.20 -8.48
N VAL A 171 6.63 -15.93 -9.23
CA VAL A 171 5.47 -16.84 -9.32
C VAL A 171 5.60 -17.68 -10.56
N TYR A 172 5.48 -18.98 -10.37
CA TYR A 172 5.42 -20.00 -11.39
C TYR A 172 4.09 -20.75 -11.34
N VAL A 173 3.79 -21.49 -12.41
CA VAL A 173 2.71 -22.46 -12.45
C VAL A 173 3.20 -23.81 -12.94
N ARG A 174 2.61 -24.87 -12.40
CA ARG A 174 2.77 -26.25 -12.87
C ARG A 174 1.44 -26.97 -12.91
N CYS A 175 1.38 -28.03 -13.71
CA CYS A 175 0.27 -28.98 -13.73
C CYS A 175 0.72 -30.27 -13.05
N GLU A 176 -0.04 -30.71 -12.05
CA GLU A 176 0.19 -31.96 -11.34
C GLU A 176 -0.30 -33.16 -12.17
N PRO A 177 0.16 -34.39 -11.89
CA PRO A 177 -0.26 -35.58 -12.64
C PRO A 177 -1.76 -35.87 -12.59
N ASP A 178 -2.47 -35.37 -11.57
CA ASP A 178 -3.92 -35.49 -11.43
C ASP A 178 -4.72 -34.42 -12.20
N GLY A 179 -4.03 -33.52 -12.90
CA GLY A 179 -4.62 -32.41 -13.67
C GLY A 179 -4.81 -31.11 -12.87
N THR A 180 -4.50 -31.11 -11.57
CA THR A 180 -4.57 -29.91 -10.74
C THR A 180 -3.50 -28.90 -11.16
N HIS A 181 -3.87 -27.64 -11.25
CA HIS A 181 -2.94 -26.56 -11.54
C HIS A 181 -2.53 -25.88 -10.24
N VAL A 182 -1.23 -25.66 -10.04
CA VAL A 182 -0.66 -25.11 -8.81
C VAL A 182 0.20 -23.90 -9.14
N ALA A 183 -0.06 -22.78 -8.47
CA ALA A 183 0.84 -21.64 -8.44
C ALA A 183 1.87 -21.86 -7.34
N VAL A 184 3.15 -21.73 -7.71
CA VAL A 184 4.30 -21.90 -6.82
C VAL A 184 5.00 -20.56 -6.70
N VAL A 185 5.32 -20.15 -5.48
CA VAL A 185 6.16 -18.99 -5.25
C VAL A 185 7.56 -19.47 -4.93
N GLU A 186 8.53 -18.92 -5.64
CA GLU A 186 9.94 -18.98 -5.28
C GLU A 186 10.33 -17.67 -4.60
N GLY A 187 10.94 -17.75 -3.43
CA GLY A 187 11.47 -16.59 -2.72
C GLY A 187 12.51 -16.99 -1.69
N ARG A 188 13.06 -16.00 -0.98
CA ARG A 188 13.98 -16.26 0.15
C ARG A 188 13.27 -17.07 1.22
N LYS A 189 14.02 -17.99 1.82
CA LYS A 189 13.54 -18.80 2.94
C LYS A 189 13.33 -17.97 4.21
N SER A 190 14.23 -17.02 4.47
CA SER A 190 14.10 -15.99 5.51
C SER A 190 15.06 -14.83 5.22
N ASP A 191 14.95 -13.77 6.01
CA ASP A 191 15.88 -12.62 5.95
C ASP A 191 17.32 -13.03 6.32
N GLU A 192 17.48 -14.10 7.11
CA GLU A 192 18.76 -14.61 7.59
C GLU A 192 19.34 -15.73 6.70
N ASP A 193 18.53 -16.31 5.81
CA ASP A 193 18.90 -17.44 4.94
C ASP A 193 18.61 -17.07 3.47
N GLU A 194 19.66 -16.72 2.74
CA GLU A 194 19.57 -16.29 1.34
C GLU A 194 19.18 -17.41 0.38
N SER A 195 19.09 -18.67 0.85
CA SER A 195 18.61 -19.77 0.02
C SER A 195 17.17 -19.54 -0.44
N ARG A 196 16.91 -19.91 -1.68
CA ARG A 196 15.59 -19.80 -2.30
C ARG A 196 14.82 -21.11 -2.12
N VAL A 197 13.55 -20.99 -1.75
CA VAL A 197 12.65 -22.13 -1.55
C VAL A 197 11.38 -21.96 -2.37
N HIS A 198 10.76 -23.08 -2.71
CA HIS A 198 9.47 -23.14 -3.41
C HIS A 198 8.38 -23.52 -2.42
N TRP A 199 7.27 -22.80 -2.43
CA TRP A 199 6.06 -23.18 -1.72
C TRP A 199 4.83 -23.03 -2.60
N ASP A 200 3.89 -23.95 -2.41
CA ASP A 200 2.60 -23.87 -3.08
C ASP A 200 1.79 -22.71 -2.51
N TRP A 201 1.20 -21.90 -3.38
CA TRP A 201 0.44 -20.71 -3.00
C TRP A 201 -1.05 -20.84 -3.30
N LEU A 202 -1.40 -21.15 -4.54
CA LEU A 202 -2.79 -21.29 -5.00
C LEU A 202 -2.96 -22.58 -5.80
N ARG A 203 -4.17 -23.13 -5.77
CA ARG A 203 -4.54 -24.33 -6.52
C ARG A 203 -5.88 -24.14 -7.21
N ALA A 204 -6.04 -24.76 -8.38
CA ALA A 204 -7.33 -24.82 -9.07
C ALA A 204 -7.40 -26.00 -10.04
N ASP A 205 -8.62 -26.39 -10.40
CA ASP A 205 -8.88 -27.53 -11.30
C ASP A 205 -8.64 -27.20 -12.78
N SER A 206 -8.32 -25.95 -13.10
CA SER A 206 -7.97 -25.53 -14.46
C SER A 206 -6.98 -24.37 -14.45
N ALA A 207 -6.20 -24.24 -15.52
CA ALA A 207 -5.29 -23.11 -15.71
C ALA A 207 -6.04 -21.77 -15.70
N TYR A 208 -7.22 -21.70 -16.31
CA TYR A 208 -8.03 -20.48 -16.33
C TYR A 208 -8.42 -20.04 -14.92
N ALA A 209 -8.95 -20.96 -14.11
CA ALA A 209 -9.32 -20.66 -12.73
C ALA A 209 -8.10 -20.25 -11.90
N LEU A 210 -6.95 -20.91 -12.09
CA LEU A 210 -5.73 -20.53 -11.40
C LEU A 210 -5.27 -19.11 -11.78
N TYR A 211 -5.29 -18.76 -13.07
CA TYR A 211 -4.88 -17.44 -13.55
C TYR A 211 -5.83 -16.35 -13.04
N ALA A 212 -7.14 -16.63 -12.97
CA ALA A 212 -8.11 -15.74 -12.36
C ALA A 212 -7.82 -15.51 -10.87
N HIS A 213 -7.51 -16.56 -10.10
CA HIS A 213 -7.13 -16.44 -8.69
C HIS A 213 -5.84 -15.64 -8.51
N ILE A 214 -4.82 -15.86 -9.35
CA ILE A 214 -3.57 -15.10 -9.30
C ILE A 214 -3.83 -13.62 -9.64
N GLY A 215 -4.63 -13.36 -10.68
CA GLY A 215 -4.99 -12.00 -11.09
C GLY A 215 -5.72 -11.23 -10.00
N ASP A 216 -6.69 -11.86 -9.34
CA ASP A 216 -7.39 -11.28 -8.18
C ASP A 216 -6.44 -11.04 -6.99
N ALA A 217 -5.55 -11.98 -6.68
CA ALA A 217 -4.58 -11.80 -5.61
C ALA A 217 -3.59 -10.64 -5.90
N PHE A 218 -3.18 -10.48 -7.16
CA PHE A 218 -2.32 -9.37 -7.55
C PHE A 218 -3.05 -8.03 -7.61
N GLN A 219 -4.31 -7.98 -8.03
CA GLN A 219 -5.13 -6.79 -8.26
C GLN A 219 -4.55 -5.80 -9.31
N THR A 220 -3.26 -5.50 -9.27
CA THR A 220 -2.49 -4.64 -10.18
C THR A 220 -1.24 -5.36 -10.69
N PRO A 221 -0.71 -4.97 -11.87
CA PRO A 221 0.50 -5.60 -12.40
C PRO A 221 1.68 -5.45 -11.45
N THR A 222 2.39 -6.54 -11.21
CA THR A 222 3.67 -6.54 -10.48
C THR A 222 4.79 -5.99 -11.36
N TYR A 223 6.06 -6.11 -10.92
CA TYR A 223 7.21 -5.67 -11.71
C TYR A 223 7.20 -6.22 -13.14
N TRP A 224 7.09 -7.54 -13.26
CA TRP A 224 6.95 -8.24 -14.53
C TRP A 224 5.81 -9.25 -14.46
N VAL A 225 5.02 -9.32 -15.53
CA VAL A 225 3.88 -10.24 -15.67
C VAL A 225 3.94 -10.86 -17.07
N ALA A 226 3.77 -12.18 -17.15
CA ALA A 226 3.69 -12.90 -18.41
C ALA A 226 2.46 -12.44 -19.23
N PRO A 227 2.56 -12.36 -20.57
CA PRO A 227 1.44 -11.94 -21.42
C PRO A 227 0.15 -12.76 -21.23
N GLU A 228 0.26 -14.04 -20.86
CA GLU A 228 -0.90 -14.90 -20.61
C GLU A 228 -1.63 -14.56 -19.30
N LEU A 229 -0.92 -14.01 -18.29
CA LEU A 229 -1.50 -13.61 -17.00
C LEU A 229 -2.03 -12.18 -17.01
N ALA A 230 -1.42 -11.28 -17.79
CA ALA A 230 -1.75 -9.85 -17.79
C ALA A 230 -3.25 -9.54 -17.95
N PRO A 231 -4.03 -10.23 -18.81
CA PRO A 231 -5.47 -9.97 -18.97
C PRO A 231 -6.32 -10.32 -17.74
N PHE A 232 -5.82 -11.14 -16.83
CA PHE A 232 -6.52 -11.55 -15.61
C PHE A 232 -6.33 -10.56 -14.46
N ILE A 233 -5.41 -9.61 -14.60
CA ILE A 233 -5.14 -8.60 -13.57
C ILE A 233 -6.16 -7.44 -13.75
N PRO A 234 -7.04 -7.19 -12.77
CA PRO A 234 -8.23 -6.37 -13.00
C PRO A 234 -7.96 -4.86 -13.03
N LEU A 235 -6.92 -4.37 -12.35
CA LEU A 235 -6.64 -2.94 -12.24
C LEU A 235 -5.35 -2.57 -12.98
N PRO A 236 -5.25 -1.37 -13.57
CA PRO A 236 -4.00 -0.87 -14.11
C PRO A 236 -2.99 -0.59 -12.98
N ARG A 237 -1.70 -0.43 -13.32
CA ARG A 237 -0.69 -0.01 -12.34
C ARG A 237 -1.09 1.35 -11.70
N PRO A 238 -1.03 1.48 -10.36
CA PRO A 238 -1.30 2.74 -9.68
C PRO A 238 -0.42 3.88 -10.20
N LYS A 239 -0.99 5.07 -10.39
CA LYS A 239 -0.29 6.25 -10.94
C LYS A 239 0.84 6.74 -10.04
N ILE A 240 0.69 6.52 -8.74
CA ILE A 240 1.64 6.96 -7.72
C ILE A 240 2.68 5.90 -7.41
N GLN A 241 2.58 4.69 -7.97
CA GLN A 241 3.69 3.73 -8.02
C GLN A 241 4.59 4.13 -9.20
N HIS A 242 5.53 5.05 -8.95
CA HIS A 242 6.70 5.15 -9.80
C HIS A 242 7.41 3.80 -9.77
N SER A 243 7.86 3.35 -10.94
CA SER A 243 8.68 2.15 -11.12
C SER A 243 9.97 2.27 -10.28
N VAL A 244 9.86 1.96 -8.99
CA VAL A 244 10.97 1.50 -8.15
C VAL A 244 10.67 0.04 -7.85
N PHE A 245 10.59 -0.69 -8.93
CA PHE A 245 10.91 -2.09 -9.03
C PHE A 245 11.44 -2.08 -10.45
#